data_AF-A0A7K7BBV0-F1
#
_entry.id   AF-A0A7K7BBV0-F1
#
_cell.length_a   1.000
_cell.length_b   1.000
_cell.length_c   1.000
_cell.angle_alpha   90.00
_cell.angle_beta   90.00
_cell.angle_gamma   90.00
#
_symmetry.space_group_name_H-M   'P 1'
#
loop_
_entity.id
_entity.type
_entity.pdbx_description
1 polymer ?
#
loop_
_entity_poly.entity_id
_entity_poly.type
_entity_poly.pdbx_seq_one_letter_code
_entity_poly.pdbx_strand_id
1 'polypeptide(L)'
;VRKSKAADEKRRSLAQQARDDYRRLSLQGIRREKQAEVSRGAGEQRRLRYPPLPPKPALLPPAPANGRAIRKQGIQRTVSNSTEESIIKWFREEQFPLRAGYERTTDTIAPWFHGILTSKKAEDLLSRAMPGSFLVRVSEKIKGYVLSYQSVQGCKHFLIDASGDSYSFLGVDQLQHSALADLVEYHK
;
A
#
# COMPACT_ATOMS: atom_id res chain seq x y z
N VAL A 1 34.05 -8.22 -5.18
CA VAL A 1 33.02 -9.26 -4.97
C VAL A 1 32.90 -9.77 -3.51
N ARG A 2 33.93 -9.70 -2.66
CA ARG A 2 33.86 -10.27 -1.28
C ARG A 2 33.15 -9.41 -0.20
N LYS A 3 33.09 -8.08 -0.36
CA LYS A 3 32.48 -7.17 0.64
C LYS A 3 30.94 -7.24 0.68
N SER A 4 30.29 -7.58 -0.44
CA SER A 4 28.83 -7.63 -0.56
C SER A 4 28.21 -8.84 0.16
N LYS A 5 28.92 -9.98 0.19
CA LYS A 5 28.46 -11.21 0.85
C LYS A 5 28.39 -11.05 2.38
N ALA A 6 29.39 -10.39 2.97
CA ALA A 6 29.44 -10.14 4.41
C ALA A 6 28.36 -9.15 4.88
N ALA A 7 27.97 -8.19 4.03
CA ALA A 7 26.90 -7.25 4.36
C ALA A 7 25.51 -7.93 4.32
N ASP A 8 25.27 -8.79 3.34
CA ASP A 8 24.02 -9.55 3.22
C ASP A 8 23.87 -10.54 4.39
N GLU A 9 24.95 -11.20 4.78
CA GLU A 9 24.97 -12.16 5.89
C GLU A 9 24.71 -11.49 7.25
N LYS A 10 25.29 -10.29 7.49
CA LYS A 10 24.98 -9.50 8.69
C LYS A 10 23.50 -9.09 8.74
N ARG A 11 22.91 -8.72 7.61
CA ARG A 11 21.49 -8.35 7.53
C ARG A 11 20.57 -9.53 7.79
N ARG A 12 20.87 -10.70 7.21
CA ARG A 12 20.12 -11.94 7.47
C ARG A 12 20.20 -12.34 8.94
N SER A 13 21.40 -12.30 9.53
CA SER A 13 21.60 -12.63 10.94
C SER A 13 20.82 -11.71 11.89
N LEU A 14 20.86 -10.39 11.65
CA LEU A 14 20.10 -9.43 12.46
C LEU A 14 18.58 -9.64 12.34
N ALA A 15 18.07 -9.90 11.14
CA ALA A 15 16.65 -10.16 10.92
C ALA A 15 16.19 -11.46 11.61
N GLN A 16 17.04 -12.48 11.63
CA GLN A 16 16.75 -13.76 12.27
C GLN A 16 16.74 -13.62 13.79
N GLN A 17 17.72 -12.92 14.36
CA GLN A 17 17.77 -12.62 15.78
C GLN A 17 16.52 -11.83 16.24
N ALA A 18 16.10 -10.83 15.49
CA ALA A 18 14.90 -10.07 15.80
C ALA A 18 13.62 -10.93 15.78
N ARG A 19 13.51 -11.89 14.85
CA ARG A 19 12.37 -12.84 14.78
C ARG A 19 12.36 -13.77 15.99
N ASP A 20 13.52 -14.32 16.36
CA ASP A 20 13.62 -15.23 17.49
C ASP A 20 13.35 -14.53 18.83
N ASP A 21 13.80 -13.29 18.98
CA ASP A 21 13.52 -12.47 20.17
C ASP A 21 12.03 -12.11 20.26
N TYR A 22 11.38 -11.74 19.15
CA TYR A 22 9.93 -11.50 19.13
C TYR A 22 9.15 -12.78 19.49
N ARG A 23 9.55 -13.94 18.95
CA ARG A 23 8.94 -15.23 19.27
C ARG A 23 9.09 -15.57 20.74
N ARG A 24 10.27 -15.33 21.32
CA ARG A 24 10.54 -15.55 22.75
C ARG A 24 9.67 -14.66 23.64
N LEU A 25 9.58 -13.37 23.33
CA LEU A 25 8.77 -12.41 24.09
C LEU A 25 7.26 -12.68 23.94
N SER A 26 6.80 -13.06 22.75
CA SER A 26 5.39 -13.40 22.49
C SER A 26 4.93 -14.63 23.28
N LEU A 27 5.76 -15.68 23.36
CA LEU A 27 5.46 -16.88 24.16
C LEU A 27 5.42 -16.57 25.67
N GLN A 28 6.14 -15.54 26.13
CA GLN A 28 6.10 -15.09 27.52
C GLN A 28 4.79 -14.33 27.84
N GLY A 29 4.24 -13.59 26.87
CA GLY A 29 2.94 -12.92 26.99
C GLY A 29 1.78 -13.91 27.16
N ILE A 30 1.77 -14.99 26.35
CA ILE A 30 0.71 -16.01 26.37
C ILE A 30 0.68 -16.80 27.69
N ARG A 31 1.84 -17.03 28.32
CA ARG A 31 1.92 -17.69 29.65
C ARG A 31 1.42 -16.79 30.79
N ARG A 32 1.58 -15.47 30.66
CA ARG A 32 1.14 -14.48 31.66
C ARG A 32 -0.38 -14.24 31.59
N GLU A 33 -0.95 -14.36 30.40
CA GLU A 33 -2.40 -14.27 30.16
C GLU A 33 -3.13 -15.52 30.69
N LYS A 34 -2.58 -16.73 30.51
CA LYS A 34 -3.14 -17.98 31.07
C LYS A 34 -3.14 -18.07 32.60
N GLN A 35 -2.32 -17.31 33.31
CA GLN A 35 -2.38 -17.23 34.78
C GLN A 35 -3.42 -16.21 35.30
N ALA A 36 -3.90 -15.29 34.45
CA ALA A 36 -4.86 -14.26 34.83
C ALA A 36 -6.34 -14.69 34.61
N GLU A 37 -6.58 -15.76 33.84
CA GLU A 37 -7.93 -16.22 33.44
C GLU A 37 -8.61 -17.19 34.44
N VAL A 38 -8.02 -17.45 35.62
CA VAL A 38 -8.64 -18.32 36.67
C VAL A 38 -9.30 -17.52 37.80
N SER A 39 -9.38 -16.19 37.70
CA SER A 39 -10.09 -15.40 38.71
C SER A 39 -10.69 -14.14 38.12
N ARG A 40 -11.98 -14.20 37.77
CA ARG A 40 -13.03 -13.25 38.20
C ARG A 40 -14.34 -13.49 37.43
N GLY A 41 -15.35 -13.91 38.16
CA GLY A 41 -16.73 -13.56 37.85
C GLY A 41 -17.03 -12.11 38.22
N ALA A 42 -18.16 -11.63 37.68
CA ALA A 42 -18.90 -10.41 38.01
C ALA A 42 -18.32 -9.04 37.55
N GLY A 43 -19.15 -8.34 36.76
CA GLY A 43 -19.44 -6.92 37.00
C GLY A 43 -18.68 -5.87 36.18
N GLU A 44 -19.44 -5.19 35.33
CA GLU A 44 -19.35 -3.76 34.98
C GLU A 44 -18.29 -3.21 34.01
N GLN A 45 -18.82 -2.30 33.20
CA GLN A 45 -18.17 -1.48 32.17
C GLN A 45 -16.81 -0.94 32.63
N ARG A 46 -15.75 -1.36 31.96
CA ARG A 46 -14.46 -0.68 31.97
C ARG A 46 -14.03 -0.37 30.55
N ARG A 47 -14.08 0.93 30.23
CA ARG A 47 -13.30 1.56 29.16
C ARG A 47 -11.92 0.90 29.13
N LEU A 48 -11.54 0.32 27.99
CA LEU A 48 -10.23 -0.28 27.77
C LEU A 48 -9.15 0.79 28.04
N ARG A 49 -8.60 0.82 29.26
CA ARG A 49 -7.40 1.60 29.57
C ARG A 49 -6.24 0.87 28.93
N TYR A 50 -5.81 1.35 27.77
CA TYR A 50 -4.54 0.94 27.20
C TYR A 50 -3.42 1.23 28.21
N PRO A 51 -2.46 0.30 28.41
CA PRO A 51 -1.34 0.52 29.29
C PRO A 51 -0.49 1.71 28.79
N PRO A 52 0.12 2.48 29.69
CA PRO A 52 0.94 3.62 29.29
C PRO A 52 2.13 3.14 28.46
N LEU A 53 2.35 3.81 27.33
CA LEU A 53 3.50 3.58 26.47
C LEU A 53 4.80 3.84 27.25
N PRO A 54 5.87 3.06 27.01
CA PRO A 54 7.15 3.27 27.68
C PRO A 54 7.68 4.69 27.45
N PRO A 55 8.34 5.30 28.45
CA PRO A 55 8.87 6.65 28.31
C PRO A 55 9.92 6.70 27.20
N LYS A 56 9.76 7.70 26.33
CA LYS A 56 10.70 7.99 25.24
C LYS A 56 12.10 8.23 25.82
N PRO A 57 13.17 7.61 25.28
CA PRO A 57 14.53 7.86 25.75
C PRO A 57 14.88 9.35 25.64
N ALA A 58 15.37 9.92 26.74
CA ALA A 58 15.87 11.29 26.77
C ALA A 58 17.17 11.36 25.95
N LEU A 59 17.11 12.04 24.79
CA LEU A 59 18.30 12.42 24.05
C LEU A 59 18.94 13.63 24.75
N LEU A 60 20.23 13.51 25.07
CA LEU A 60 21.06 14.60 25.60
C LEU A 60 21.02 15.83 24.67
N PRO A 61 21.05 17.07 25.20
CA PRO A 61 21.07 18.26 24.37
C PRO A 61 22.45 18.42 23.69
N PRO A 62 22.51 18.82 22.41
CA PRO A 62 23.77 19.13 21.74
C PRO A 62 24.19 20.58 22.02
N ALA A 63 25.49 20.78 22.23
CA ALA A 63 26.14 22.09 22.15
C ALA A 63 26.09 22.62 20.69
N PRO A 64 26.14 23.95 20.47
CA PRO A 64 25.74 24.55 19.21
C PRO A 64 26.90 24.62 18.21
N ALA A 65 26.67 24.19 16.97
CA ALA A 65 27.35 24.74 15.80
C ALA A 65 26.55 24.42 14.51
N ASN A 66 25.95 25.48 13.95
CA ASN A 66 25.73 25.76 12.53
C ASN A 66 25.26 24.63 11.57
N GLY A 67 24.05 24.83 11.04
CA GLY A 67 23.79 24.58 9.60
C GLY A 67 22.70 23.58 9.25
N ARG A 68 21.58 24.11 8.74
CA ARG A 68 20.52 23.49 7.90
C ARG A 68 19.66 22.37 8.51
N ALA A 69 18.37 22.71 8.67
CA ALA A 69 17.29 21.83 9.05
C ALA A 69 17.01 20.74 8.00
N ILE A 70 17.22 19.48 8.36
CA ILE A 70 16.65 18.32 7.65
C ILE A 70 15.34 17.97 8.36
N ARG A 71 14.22 18.40 7.76
CA ARG A 71 12.87 17.99 8.18
C ARG A 71 12.72 16.48 7.95
N LYS A 72 12.22 15.79 8.99
CA LYS A 72 11.98 14.35 9.02
C LYS A 72 10.95 13.97 7.94
N GLN A 73 11.38 13.20 6.94
CA GLN A 73 10.47 12.51 6.03
C GLN A 73 9.67 11.49 6.85
N GLY A 74 8.36 11.70 6.95
CA GLY A 74 7.43 10.64 7.28
C GLY A 74 7.59 9.51 6.27
N ILE A 75 7.44 8.27 6.73
CA ILE A 75 7.30 7.01 5.99
C ILE A 75 7.47 7.22 4.48
N GLN A 76 8.70 7.02 4.00
CA GLN A 76 8.95 6.87 2.58
C GLN A 76 8.11 5.67 2.14
N ARG A 77 6.93 5.94 1.56
CA ARG A 77 6.30 4.99 0.65
C ARG A 77 7.43 4.59 -0.29
N THR A 78 7.81 3.32 -0.29
CA THR A 78 8.78 2.81 -1.26
C THR A 78 8.15 3.06 -2.62
N VAL A 79 8.42 4.22 -3.22
CA VAL A 79 8.06 4.52 -4.59
C VAL A 79 8.91 3.52 -5.35
N SER A 80 8.29 2.41 -5.74
CA SER A 80 8.91 1.48 -6.66
C SER A 80 9.30 2.33 -7.86
N ASN A 81 10.59 2.57 -8.05
CA ASN A 81 11.10 3.34 -9.19
C ASN A 81 11.10 2.43 -10.41
N SER A 82 9.93 1.93 -10.79
CA SER A 82 9.79 1.18 -12.04
C SER A 82 10.00 2.16 -13.16
N THR A 83 10.86 1.82 -14.13
CA THR A 83 11.01 2.65 -15.33
C THR A 83 9.75 2.50 -16.20
N GLU A 84 9.50 3.49 -17.06
CA GLU A 84 8.36 3.46 -17.98
C GLU A 84 8.38 2.19 -18.84
N GLU A 85 9.56 1.77 -19.31
CA GLU A 85 9.73 0.56 -20.12
C GLU A 85 9.37 -0.70 -19.32
N SER A 86 9.68 -0.73 -18.03
CA SER A 86 9.31 -1.84 -17.14
C SER A 86 7.79 -1.95 -16.98
N ILE A 87 7.10 -0.82 -16.90
CA ILE A 87 5.64 -0.75 -16.80
C ILE A 87 4.99 -1.14 -18.13
N ILE A 88 5.49 -0.63 -19.26
CA ILE A 88 5.02 -1.00 -20.60
C ILE A 88 5.18 -2.51 -20.81
N LYS A 89 6.36 -3.05 -20.47
CA LYS A 89 6.65 -4.48 -20.58
C LYS A 89 5.69 -5.30 -19.72
N TRP A 90 5.52 -4.93 -18.45
CA TRP A 90 4.56 -5.58 -17.55
C TRP A 90 3.14 -5.58 -18.11
N PHE A 91 2.66 -4.43 -18.59
CA PHE A 91 1.31 -4.34 -19.14
C PHE A 91 1.15 -5.26 -20.36
N ARG A 92 2.13 -5.28 -21.27
CA ARG A 92 2.10 -6.10 -22.49
C ARG A 92 2.21 -7.60 -22.21
N GLU A 93 3.08 -8.01 -21.30
CA GLU A 93 3.35 -9.43 -21.07
C GLU A 93 2.40 -10.06 -20.05
N GLU A 94 2.01 -9.32 -19.01
CA GLU A 94 1.25 -9.88 -17.89
C GLU A 94 -0.23 -9.49 -17.94
N GLN A 95 -0.58 -8.31 -18.46
CA GLN A 95 -1.95 -7.78 -18.35
C GLN A 95 -2.75 -7.83 -19.64
N PHE A 96 -2.08 -7.66 -20.79
CA PHE A 96 -2.71 -7.76 -22.09
C PHE A 96 -3.30 -9.16 -22.34
N PRO A 97 -2.62 -10.28 -22.02
CA PRO A 97 -3.23 -11.62 -22.15
C PRO A 97 -4.44 -11.83 -21.23
N LEU A 98 -4.47 -11.16 -20.08
CA LEU A 98 -5.60 -11.18 -19.14
C LEU A 98 -6.77 -10.28 -19.59
N ARG A 99 -6.64 -9.64 -20.77
CA ARG A 99 -7.64 -8.71 -21.31
C ARG A 99 -7.98 -7.60 -20.31
N ALA A 100 -6.97 -7.12 -19.59
CA ALA A 100 -7.15 -6.02 -18.66
C ALA A 100 -7.57 -4.75 -19.42
N GLY A 101 -8.70 -4.15 -19.00
CA GLY A 101 -9.27 -2.97 -19.66
C GLY A 101 -10.26 -3.29 -20.79
N TYR A 102 -10.58 -4.56 -21.02
CA TYR A 102 -11.69 -4.96 -21.91
C TYR A 102 -13.01 -5.03 -21.15
N GLU A 103 -14.10 -4.95 -21.88
CA GLU A 103 -15.42 -5.28 -21.36
C GLU A 103 -15.52 -6.76 -20.95
N ARG A 104 -16.41 -7.05 -20.01
CA ARG A 104 -16.58 -8.42 -19.46
C ARG A 104 -17.09 -9.41 -20.51
N THR A 105 -17.99 -8.96 -21.38
CA THR A 105 -18.75 -9.83 -22.29
C THR A 105 -18.28 -9.76 -23.74
N THR A 106 -17.47 -8.76 -24.11
CA THR A 106 -17.13 -8.43 -25.49
C THR A 106 -15.61 -8.30 -25.66
N ASP A 107 -15.14 -8.41 -26.91
CA ASP A 107 -13.73 -8.17 -27.28
C ASP A 107 -13.42 -6.72 -27.63
N THR A 108 -14.05 -5.81 -26.90
CA THR A 108 -13.87 -4.38 -27.05
C THR A 108 -13.19 -3.80 -25.83
N ILE A 109 -12.31 -2.82 -26.06
CA ILE A 109 -11.70 -2.04 -25.00
C ILE A 109 -12.83 -1.28 -24.29
N ALA A 110 -12.89 -1.39 -22.97
CA ALA A 110 -13.92 -0.75 -22.20
C ALA A 110 -13.79 0.78 -22.28
N PRO A 111 -14.90 1.52 -22.38
CA PRO A 111 -14.87 2.98 -22.55
C PRO A 111 -14.25 3.72 -21.36
N TRP A 112 -14.19 3.09 -20.19
CA TRP A 112 -13.54 3.62 -18.99
C TRP A 112 -12.03 3.36 -18.95
N PHE A 113 -11.46 2.58 -19.87
CA PHE A 113 -10.03 2.23 -19.86
C PHE A 113 -9.24 3.08 -20.85
N HIS A 114 -8.22 3.79 -20.34
CA HIS A 114 -7.43 4.75 -21.11
C HIS A 114 -5.97 4.33 -21.33
N GLY A 115 -5.60 3.09 -20.95
CA GLY A 115 -4.24 2.59 -21.11
C GLY A 115 -3.21 3.42 -20.35
N ILE A 116 -2.04 3.66 -20.95
CA ILE A 116 -0.97 4.44 -20.36
C ILE A 116 -1.31 5.93 -20.47
N LEU A 117 -1.86 6.48 -19.39
CA LEU A 117 -2.27 7.87 -19.30
C LEU A 117 -1.66 8.52 -18.05
N THR A 118 -1.13 9.73 -18.22
CA THR A 118 -0.52 10.48 -17.12
C THR A 118 -1.58 11.01 -16.16
N SER A 119 -1.22 11.22 -14.88
CA SER A 119 -2.16 11.81 -13.91
C SER A 119 -2.72 13.15 -14.39
N LYS A 120 -1.84 14.01 -14.90
CA LYS A 120 -2.21 15.33 -15.42
C LYS A 120 -3.20 15.24 -16.58
N LYS A 121 -2.96 14.36 -17.56
CA LYS A 121 -3.90 14.16 -18.68
C LYS A 121 -5.24 13.62 -18.20
N ALA A 122 -5.25 12.71 -17.22
CA ALA A 122 -6.48 12.21 -16.64
C ALA A 122 -7.28 13.31 -15.93
N GLU A 123 -6.61 14.16 -15.15
CA GLU A 123 -7.20 15.34 -14.51
C GLU A 123 -7.76 16.32 -15.55
N ASP A 124 -7.02 16.59 -16.63
CA ASP A 124 -7.48 17.47 -17.72
C ASP A 124 -8.77 16.93 -18.38
N LEU A 125 -8.84 15.62 -18.66
CA LEU A 125 -10.03 14.97 -19.22
C LEU A 125 -11.23 15.04 -18.26
N LEU A 126 -11.00 14.78 -16.98
CA LEU A 126 -12.05 14.75 -15.95
C LEU A 126 -12.49 16.15 -15.50
N SER A 127 -11.64 17.17 -15.64
CA SER A 127 -11.95 18.55 -15.26
C SER A 127 -13.13 19.14 -16.02
N ARG A 128 -13.37 18.66 -17.25
CA ARG A 128 -14.49 19.06 -18.12
C ARG A 128 -15.70 18.15 -17.99
N ALA A 129 -15.57 17.04 -17.26
CA ALA A 129 -16.59 16.03 -17.09
C ALA A 129 -17.47 16.31 -15.85
N MET A 130 -18.63 15.67 -15.79
CA MET A 130 -19.53 15.82 -14.64
C MET A 130 -18.98 15.10 -13.40
N PRO A 131 -19.23 15.60 -12.17
CA PRO A 131 -18.95 14.84 -10.96
C PRO A 131 -19.58 13.44 -11.02
N GLY A 132 -18.82 12.43 -10.61
CA GLY A 132 -19.18 11.02 -10.81
C GLY A 132 -18.42 10.36 -11.98
N SER A 133 -17.91 11.16 -12.92
CA SER A 133 -17.13 10.64 -14.05
C SER A 133 -15.82 10.02 -13.57
N PHE A 134 -15.39 8.94 -14.22
CA PHE A 134 -14.14 8.26 -13.88
C PHE A 134 -13.46 7.67 -15.11
N LEU A 135 -12.18 7.32 -14.94
CA LEU A 135 -11.42 6.51 -15.88
C LEU A 135 -10.38 5.68 -15.14
N VAL A 136 -9.99 4.56 -15.73
CA VAL A 136 -8.89 3.72 -15.25
C VAL A 136 -7.71 3.83 -16.21
N ARG A 137 -6.51 4.00 -15.65
CA ARG A 137 -5.25 4.13 -16.38
C ARG A 137 -4.17 3.24 -15.78
N VAL A 138 -3.18 2.87 -16.58
CA VAL A 138 -1.94 2.25 -16.10
C VAL A 138 -1.15 3.29 -15.29
N SER A 139 -0.62 2.90 -14.14
CA SER A 139 0.18 3.79 -13.30
C SER A 139 1.54 4.08 -13.93
N GLU A 140 2.00 5.32 -13.84
CA GLU A 140 3.32 5.75 -14.36
C GLU A 140 4.48 5.35 -13.43
N LYS A 141 4.18 4.92 -12.20
CA LYS A 141 5.20 4.71 -11.16
C LYS A 141 5.30 3.25 -10.73
N ILE A 142 4.20 2.50 -10.80
CA ILE A 142 4.14 1.14 -10.29
C ILE A 142 3.52 0.22 -11.32
N LYS A 143 3.85 -1.08 -11.24
CA LYS A 143 3.11 -2.14 -11.94
C LYS A 143 1.71 -2.26 -11.32
N GLY A 144 0.75 -1.58 -11.91
CA GLY A 144 -0.62 -1.50 -11.40
C GLY A 144 -1.42 -0.44 -12.13
N TYR A 145 -2.62 -0.17 -11.64
CA TYR A 145 -3.54 0.79 -12.24
C TYR A 145 -3.89 1.92 -11.28
N VAL A 146 -4.54 2.94 -11.83
CA VAL A 146 -5.09 4.06 -11.07
C VAL A 146 -6.50 4.31 -11.57
N LEU A 147 -7.47 4.33 -10.67
CA LEU A 147 -8.79 4.90 -10.92
C LEU A 147 -8.69 6.41 -10.65
N SER A 148 -8.89 7.21 -11.69
CA SER A 148 -9.06 8.66 -11.57
C SER A 148 -10.56 8.97 -11.58
N TYR A 149 -11.03 9.71 -10.59
CA TYR A 149 -12.45 9.99 -10.35
C TYR A 149 -12.69 11.48 -10.14
N GLN A 150 -13.63 12.06 -10.89
CA GLN A 150 -14.06 13.43 -10.71
C GLN A 150 -15.06 13.52 -9.56
N SER A 151 -14.64 14.08 -8.43
CA SER A 151 -15.54 14.39 -7.32
C SER A 151 -16.00 15.84 -7.37
N VAL A 152 -17.00 16.18 -6.55
CA VAL A 152 -17.46 17.57 -6.35
C VAL A 152 -16.33 18.48 -5.83
N GLN A 153 -15.36 17.92 -5.11
CA GLN A 153 -14.22 18.64 -4.53
C GLN A 153 -12.97 18.59 -5.43
N GLY A 154 -13.06 18.01 -6.63
CA GLY A 154 -11.95 17.84 -7.56
C GLY A 154 -11.61 16.38 -7.89
N CYS A 155 -10.54 16.18 -8.65
CA CYS A 155 -10.11 14.86 -9.09
C CYS A 155 -9.44 14.07 -7.95
N LYS A 156 -9.83 12.80 -7.78
CA LYS A 156 -9.28 11.86 -6.82
C LYS A 156 -8.63 10.69 -7.55
N HIS A 157 -7.57 10.14 -6.97
CA HIS A 157 -6.84 9.02 -7.56
C HIS A 157 -6.72 7.88 -6.56
N PHE A 158 -7.14 6.69 -6.97
CA PHE A 158 -7.07 5.46 -6.18
C PHE A 158 -6.16 4.47 -6.88
N LEU A 159 -5.11 4.02 -6.19
CA LEU A 159 -4.20 3.02 -6.73
C LEU A 159 -4.88 1.64 -6.67
N ILE A 160 -4.78 0.91 -7.77
CA ILE A 160 -5.24 -0.46 -7.90
C ILE A 160 -3.99 -1.34 -8.00
N ASP A 161 -3.86 -2.25 -7.06
CA ASP A 161 -2.88 -3.31 -7.14
C ASP A 161 -3.33 -4.37 -8.15
N ALA A 162 -2.38 -4.86 -8.93
CA ALA A 162 -2.57 -5.92 -9.91
C ALA A 162 -1.44 -6.95 -9.75
N SER A 163 -1.05 -7.22 -8.50
CA SER A 163 -0.06 -8.23 -8.18
C SER A 163 -0.71 -9.62 -8.23
N GLY A 164 -0.11 -10.52 -9.01
CA GLY A 164 -0.67 -11.86 -9.25
C GLY A 164 -1.91 -11.84 -10.15
N ASP A 165 -2.87 -12.70 -9.83
CA ASP A 165 -4.07 -12.95 -10.67
C ASP A 165 -5.32 -12.21 -10.16
N SER A 166 -5.12 -11.11 -9.42
CA SER A 166 -6.23 -10.36 -8.80
C SER A 166 -6.03 -8.85 -8.82
N TYR A 167 -7.14 -8.13 -8.70
CA TYR A 167 -7.22 -6.67 -8.69
C TYR A 167 -7.88 -6.19 -7.40
N SER A 168 -7.27 -5.22 -6.72
CA SER A 168 -7.84 -4.62 -5.49
C SER A 168 -7.38 -3.18 -5.30
N PHE A 169 -8.14 -2.39 -4.55
CA PHE A 169 -7.71 -1.04 -4.17
C PHE A 169 -6.68 -1.08 -3.04
N LEU A 170 -5.63 -0.27 -3.18
CA LEU A 170 -4.61 -0.15 -2.14
C LEU A 170 -5.15 0.65 -0.93
N GLY A 171 -5.40 -0.07 0.16
CA GLY A 171 -5.50 0.47 1.53
C GLY A 171 -6.90 0.77 2.08
N VAL A 172 -7.94 0.87 1.24
CA VAL A 172 -9.31 1.24 1.68
C VAL A 172 -10.23 0.02 1.80
N ASP A 173 -10.08 -0.98 0.94
CA ASP A 173 -10.78 -2.26 1.02
C ASP A 173 -9.97 -3.31 0.25
N GLN A 174 -9.69 -4.47 0.86
CA GLN A 174 -8.88 -5.53 0.24
C GLN A 174 -9.74 -6.53 -0.55
N LEU A 175 -10.96 -6.14 -0.93
CA LEU A 175 -11.80 -6.95 -1.80
C LEU A 175 -11.08 -7.16 -3.14
N GLN A 176 -10.75 -8.42 -3.41
CA GLN A 176 -10.04 -8.84 -4.60
C GLN A 176 -11.03 -9.29 -5.67
N HIS A 177 -10.78 -8.86 -6.89
CA HIS A 177 -11.54 -9.23 -8.07
C HIS A 177 -10.62 -9.98 -9.04
N SER A 178 -11.13 -10.99 -9.73
CA SER A 178 -10.35 -11.78 -10.69
C SER A 178 -10.08 -11.03 -12.00
N ALA A 179 -10.93 -10.06 -12.36
CA ALA A 179 -10.65 -9.17 -13.48
C ALA A 179 -10.93 -7.70 -13.14
N LEU A 180 -10.18 -6.82 -13.79
CA LEU A 180 -10.30 -5.37 -13.62
C LEU A 180 -11.72 -4.85 -13.90
N ALA A 181 -12.44 -5.47 -14.84
CA ALA A 181 -13.82 -5.12 -15.13
C ALA A 181 -14.78 -5.40 -13.96
N ASP A 182 -14.56 -6.47 -13.17
CA ASP A 182 -15.40 -6.75 -11.98
C ASP A 182 -15.17 -5.71 -10.90
N LEU A 183 -13.90 -5.30 -10.71
CA LEU A 183 -13.56 -4.28 -9.73
C LEU A 183 -14.27 -2.96 -10.05
N VAL A 184 -14.28 -2.57 -11.33
CA VAL A 184 -14.97 -1.37 -11.78
C VAL A 184 -16.47 -1.50 -11.61
N GLU A 185 -17.07 -2.61 -12.05
CA GLU A 185 -18.52 -2.80 -11.99
C GLU A 185 -19.06 -2.84 -10.56
N TYR A 186 -18.31 -3.44 -9.62
CA TYR A 186 -18.69 -3.46 -8.20
C TYR A 186 -18.73 -2.06 -7.56
N HIS A 187 -17.93 -1.11 -8.05
CA HIS A 187 -17.79 0.23 -7.46
C HIS A 187 -18.50 1.34 -8.25
N LYS A 188 -19.24 0.99 -9.31
CA LYS A 188 -20.03 1.96 -10.07
C LYS A 188 -21.25 2.47 -9.32
#